data_AF-V4B3L6-F1
#
_entry.id   AF-V4B3L6-F1
#
_cell.length_a   1.000
_cell.length_b   1.000
_cell.length_c   1.000
_cell.angle_alpha   90.00
_cell.angle_beta   90.00
_cell.angle_gamma   90.00
#
_symmetry.space_group_name_H-M   'P 1'
#
loop_
_entity.id
_entity.type
_entity.pdbx_description
1 polymer ?
#
loop_
_entity_poly.entity_id
_entity_poly.type
_entity_poly.pdbx_seq_one_letter_code
_entity_poly.pdbx_strand_id
1 'polypeptide(L)' 'TNDKPGRITGLDPAGFRFINNPPSGRLAKTDADFVDVIHTNDGHVKELGNGETLGTVDFYPNGGEEQPGCD' A
#
# COMPACT_ATOMS: atom_id res chain seq x y z
N THR A 1 -3.00 5.64 25.74
CA THR A 1 -2.69 4.20 25.74
C THR A 1 -1.66 3.95 24.66
N ASN A 2 -0.60 3.21 24.96
CA ASN A 2 0.49 2.93 24.01
C ASN A 2 0.16 1.68 23.17
N ASP A 3 -1.12 1.55 22.79
CA ASP A 3 -1.63 0.32 22.21
C ASP A 3 -1.54 0.41 20.69
N LYS A 4 -0.72 -0.48 20.14
CA LYS A 4 -0.56 -0.67 18.71
C LYS A 4 -1.88 -1.19 18.12
N PRO A 5 -2.34 -0.69 16.95
CA PRO A 5 -3.53 -1.21 16.30
C PRO A 5 -3.38 -2.71 15.98
N GLY A 6 -4.46 -3.48 16.18
CA GLY A 6 -4.46 -4.90 15.81
C GLY A 6 -4.43 -5.13 14.29
N ARG A 7 -5.00 -4.22 13.50
CA ARG A 7 -4.97 -4.30 12.03
C ARG A 7 -5.01 -2.92 11.38
N ILE A 8 -4.30 -2.78 10.26
CA ILE A 8 -4.46 -1.69 9.29
C ILE A 8 -4.68 -2.31 7.91
N THR A 9 -5.61 -1.75 7.13
CA THR A 9 -5.79 -2.12 5.72
C THR A 9 -5.46 -0.92 4.84
N GLY A 10 -4.46 -1.07 3.97
CA GLY A 10 -4.09 -0.07 2.96
C GLY A 10 -4.86 -0.32 1.67
N LEU A 11 -5.69 0.63 1.26
CA LEU A 11 -6.41 0.56 -0.03
C LEU A 11 -5.72 1.51 -1.00
N ASP A 12 -4.95 0.93 -1.92
CA ASP A 12 -4.19 1.60 -2.97
C ASP A 12 -3.32 2.76 -2.44
N PRO A 13 -2.31 2.48 -1.59
CA PRO A 13 -1.52 3.54 -0.97
C PRO A 13 -0.83 4.42 -2.01
N ALA A 14 -0.96 5.74 -1.85
CA ALA A 14 -0.40 6.70 -2.78
C ALA A 14 1.12 6.53 -2.97
N GLY A 15 1.57 6.54 -4.22
CA GLY A 15 2.99 6.49 -4.56
C GLY A 15 3.71 7.83 -4.39
N PHE A 16 3.10 8.90 -4.90
CA PHE A 16 3.71 10.24 -4.91
C PHE A 16 4.08 10.71 -3.51
N ARG A 17 5.36 11.06 -3.30
CA ARG A 17 5.98 11.49 -2.03
C ARG A 17 6.10 10.43 -0.92
N PHE A 18 5.66 9.20 -1.16
CA PHE A 18 5.76 8.11 -0.19
C PHE A 18 6.64 6.95 -0.67
N ILE A 19 6.79 6.77 -1.98
CA ILE A 19 7.74 5.82 -2.57
C ILE A 19 9.17 6.11 -2.11
N ASN A 20 9.91 5.05 -1.76
CA ASN A 20 11.25 5.09 -1.18
C ASN A 20 11.38 5.83 0.16
N ASN A 21 10.30 6.32 0.77
CA ASN A 21 10.39 6.86 2.13
C ASN A 21 10.76 5.74 3.10
N PRO A 22 11.50 6.07 4.19
CA PRO A 22 11.69 5.12 5.27
C PRO A 22 10.34 4.72 5.87
N PRO A 23 10.25 3.56 6.57
CA PRO A 23 9.00 3.10 7.20
C PRO A 23 8.33 4.13 8.11
N SER A 24 9.07 5.05 8.71
CA SER A 24 8.51 6.14 9.54
C SER A 24 7.76 7.22 8.75
N GLY A 25 7.90 7.25 7.43
CA GLY A 25 7.34 8.27 6.53
C GLY A 25 6.36 7.72 5.50
N ARG A 26 5.86 6.48 5.68
CA ARG A 26 4.86 5.82 4.83
C ARG A 26 4.15 4.71 5.62
N LEU A 27 3.12 4.10 5.02
CA LEU A 27 2.55 2.87 5.56
C LEU A 27 3.62 1.77 5.59
N ALA A 28 3.71 1.04 6.71
CA ALA A 28 4.59 -0.09 6.87
C ALA A 28 3.94 -1.21 7.68
N LYS A 29 4.36 -2.45 7.43
CA LYS A 29 3.97 -3.65 8.20
C LYS A 29 4.18 -3.55 9.71
N THR A 30 5.01 -2.60 10.16
CA THR A 30 5.29 -2.35 11.58
C THR A 30 4.22 -1.51 12.27
N ASP A 31 3.29 -0.91 11.54
CA ASP A 31 2.34 0.07 12.09
C ASP A 31 1.16 -0.60 12.83
N ALA A 32 0.90 -1.87 12.55
CA ALA A 32 -0.10 -2.69 13.25
C ALA A 32 0.42 -4.11 13.50
N ASP A 33 -0.32 -4.91 14.27
CA ASP A 33 -0.02 -6.35 14.41
C ASP A 33 -0.21 -7.10 13.08
N PHE A 34 -1.13 -6.61 12.24
CA PHE A 34 -1.34 -7.11 10.88
C PHE A 34 -1.63 -5.95 9.92
N VAL A 35 -0.91 -5.90 8.79
CA VAL A 35 -1.17 -4.93 7.74
C VAL A 35 -1.47 -5.66 6.44
N ASP A 36 -2.64 -5.44 5.86
CA ASP A 36 -2.98 -5.96 4.53
C ASP A 36 -3.19 -4.82 3.54
N VAL A 37 -2.61 -4.95 2.34
CA VAL A 37 -2.62 -3.90 1.33
C VAL A 37 -3.23 -4.43 0.05
N ILE A 38 -4.09 -3.64 -0.58
CA ILE A 38 -4.68 -3.94 -1.88
C ILE A 38 -4.22 -2.86 -2.84
N HIS A 39 -3.48 -3.26 -3.86
CA HIS A 39 -2.93 -2.41 -4.90
C HIS A 39 -3.82 -2.49 -6.14
N THR A 40 -4.43 -1.38 -6.54
CA THR A 40 -5.34 -1.34 -7.69
C THR A 40 -4.87 -0.42 -8.79
N ASN A 41 -4.00 0.53 -8.48
CA ASN A 41 -3.42 1.48 -9.43
C ASN A 41 -1.97 1.80 -9.04
N ASP A 42 -1.13 0.77 -8.96
CA ASP A 42 0.29 0.92 -8.65
C ASP A 42 1.08 1.69 -9.70
N GLY A 43 0.48 1.88 -10.89
CA GLY A 43 0.97 2.71 -11.97
C GLY A 43 2.28 2.21 -12.58
N HIS A 44 2.30 2.06 -13.90
CA HIS A 44 3.56 1.97 -14.67
C HIS A 44 4.49 3.16 -14.38
N VAL A 45 3.91 4.30 -13.98
CA VAL A 45 4.58 5.53 -13.56
C VAL A 45 4.53 5.58 -12.03
N LYS A 46 5.69 5.68 -11.38
CA LYS A 46 5.90 5.73 -9.91
C LYS A 46 5.22 6.91 -9.18
N GLU A 47 4.19 7.51 -9.77
CA GLU A 47 3.53 8.73 -9.31
C GLU A 47 2.11 8.47 -8.81
N LEU A 48 1.46 7.34 -9.14
CA LEU A 48 0.06 7.11 -8.76
C LEU A 48 -0.07 6.18 -7.54
N GLY A 49 0.42 4.94 -7.62
CA GLY A 49 0.41 4.00 -6.49
C GLY A 49 1.81 3.57 -6.06
N ASN A 50 1.89 2.78 -4.99
CA ASN A 50 3.14 2.30 -4.43
C ASN A 50 3.26 0.78 -4.59
N GLY A 51 3.94 0.33 -5.65
CA GLY A 51 4.21 -1.09 -5.89
C GLY A 51 5.25 -1.74 -4.97
N GLU A 52 5.73 -1.06 -3.92
CA GLU A 52 6.52 -1.70 -2.87
C GLU A 52 5.64 -2.64 -2.04
N THR A 53 6.21 -3.72 -1.50
CA THR A 53 5.57 -4.50 -0.44
C THR A 53 5.50 -3.65 0.83
N LEU A 54 4.30 -3.18 1.19
CA LEU A 54 4.06 -2.32 2.34
C LEU A 54 3.50 -3.10 3.52
N GLY A 55 2.71 -4.14 3.26
CA GLY A 55 2.00 -4.91 4.25
C GLY A 55 2.76 -6.10 4.84
N THR A 56 2.06 -6.80 5.73
CA THR A 56 2.31 -8.22 6.03
C THR A 56 1.90 -9.09 4.84
N VAL A 57 0.83 -8.69 4.14
CA VAL A 57 0.35 -9.29 2.89
C VAL A 57 -0.09 -8.18 1.94
N ASP A 58 0.25 -8.32 0.67
CA ASP A 58 -0.05 -7.35 -0.38
C ASP A 58 -0.76 -8.09 -1.54
N PHE A 59 -1.91 -7.58 -1.94
CA PHE A 59 -2.78 -8.14 -2.98
C PHE A 59 -2.76 -7.24 -4.20
N TYR A 60 -2.62 -7.85 -5.38
CA TYR A 60 -2.57 -7.15 -6.67
C TYR A 60 -3.69 -7.66 -7.59
N PRO A 61 -4.96 -7.29 -7.36
CA PRO A 61 -6.06 -7.64 -8.25
C PRO A 61 -5.76 -7.23 -9.70
N ASN A 62 -5.98 -8.16 -10.62
CA ASN A 62 -5.77 -7.94 -12.06
C ASN A 62 -4.35 -7.45 -12.43
N GLY A 63 -3.35 -7.76 -11.59
CA GLY A 63 -1.97 -7.30 -11.79
C GLY A 63 -1.63 -5.99 -11.07
N GLY A 64 -2.61 -5.31 -10.45
CA GLY A 64 -2.40 -4.15 -9.58
C GLY A 64 -2.29 -2.81 -10.30
N GLU A 65 -2.36 -2.77 -11.62
CA GLU A 65 -2.16 -1.55 -12.43
C GLU A 65 -3.46 -1.07 -13.09
N GLU A 66 -4.11 -1.93 -13.88
CA GLU A 66 -5.34 -1.59 -14.61
C GLU A 66 -6.49 -2.48 -14.15
N GLN A 67 -7.55 -1.86 -13.65
CA GLN A 67 -8.74 -2.58 -13.20
C GLN A 67 -9.81 -2.63 -14.29
N PRO A 68 -10.47 -3.79 -14.51
CA PRO A 68 -11.56 -3.88 -15.46
C PRO A 68 -12.66 -2.86 -15.15
N GLY A 69 -13.03 -2.05 -16.15
CA GLY A 69 -14.09 -1.04 -16.05
C GLY A 69 -13.65 0.35 -15.61
N CYS A 70 -12.34 0.59 -15.48
CA CYS A 70 -11.77 1.94 -15.36
C CYS A 70 -11.27 2.42 -16.74
N ASP A 71 -11.71 3.62 -17.15
CA ASP A 71 -11.32 4.30 -18.40
C ASP A 71 -10.13 5.25 -18.21
#